data_AF-A0A5E4ICA7-F1
#
_entry.id   AF-A0A5E4ICA7-F1
#
_cell.length_a   1.000
_cell.length_b   1.000
_cell.length_c   1.000
_cell.angle_alpha   90.00
_cell.angle_beta   90.00
_cell.angle_gamma   90.00
#
_symmetry.space_group_name_H-M   'P 1'
#
loop_
_entity.id
_entity.type
_entity.pdbx_description
1 polymer ?
#
loop_
_entity_poly.entity_id
_entity_poly.type
_entity_poly.pdbx_seq_one_letter_code
_entity_poly.pdbx_strand_id
1 'polypeptide(L)'
;MNDTTIPRKEIIQKLLLRLELWFAPLLLLVPIIVSLIFLWEWYVKGFKIGSLSYNGELLLGLLLLVGNLVFDIPFLRSIRMLKKKQ
;
A
#
# COMPACT_ATOMS: atom_id res chain seq x y z
N MET A 1 -33.79 6.70 32.14
CA MET A 1 -33.56 6.15 30.79
C MET A 1 -32.51 7.05 30.15
N ASN A 2 -31.24 6.66 30.22
CA ASN A 2 -30.13 7.53 29.82
C ASN A 2 -30.04 7.55 28.29
N ASP A 3 -30.37 8.68 27.70
CA ASP A 3 -30.26 8.92 26.27
C ASP A 3 -28.77 9.14 25.92
N THR A 4 -28.07 8.05 25.64
CA THR A 4 -26.68 8.07 25.15
C THR A 4 -26.67 8.54 23.71
N THR A 5 -26.86 9.84 23.49
CA THR A 5 -26.62 10.47 22.20
C THR A 5 -25.11 10.52 21.98
N ILE A 6 -24.54 9.46 21.41
CA ILE A 6 -23.13 9.43 20.98
C ILE A 6 -22.92 10.63 20.05
N PRO A 7 -21.98 11.54 20.35
CA PRO A 7 -21.80 12.74 19.55
C PRO A 7 -21.45 12.34 18.12
N ARG A 8 -22.11 12.96 17.13
CA ARG A 8 -21.97 12.64 15.70
C ARG A 8 -20.50 12.56 15.25
N LYS A 9 -19.62 13.31 15.90
CA LYS A 9 -18.16 13.33 15.72
C LYS A 9 -17.48 11.97 16.03
N GLU A 10 -17.88 11.27 17.08
CA GLU A 10 -17.31 9.96 17.45
C GLU A 10 -17.70 8.85 16.46
N ILE A 11 -18.93 8.90 15.94
CA ILE A 11 -19.41 7.96 14.92
C ILE A 11 -18.60 8.12 13.63
N ILE A 12 -18.37 9.37 13.21
CA ILE A 12 -17.57 9.69 12.02
C ILE A 12 -16.11 9.25 12.22
N GLN A 13 -15.51 9.47 13.39
CA GLN A 13 -14.14 9.03 13.69
C GLN A 13 -14.00 7.50 13.66
N LYS A 14 -14.96 6.74 14.21
CA LYS A 14 -14.96 5.26 14.12
C LYS A 14 -15.10 4.76 12.69
N LEU A 15 -15.92 5.41 11.87
CA LEU A 15 -16.08 5.09 10.45
C LEU A 15 -14.79 5.36 9.67
N LEU A 16 -14.14 6.50 9.90
CA LEU A 16 -12.85 6.86 9.30
C LEU A 16 -11.76 5.83 9.63
N LEU A 17 -11.63 5.43 10.90
CA LEU A 17 -10.66 4.41 11.33
C LEU A 17 -10.90 3.05 10.68
N ARG A 18 -12.17 2.64 10.52
CA ARG A 18 -12.50 1.43 9.75
C ARG A 18 -12.09 1.58 8.30
N LEU A 19 -12.38 2.72 7.69
CA LEU A 19 -12.07 2.97 6.29
C LEU A 19 -10.54 2.92 6.06
N GLU A 20 -9.75 3.59 6.90
CA GLU A 20 -8.28 3.53 6.86
C GLU A 20 -7.77 2.08 6.95
N LEU A 21 -8.36 1.26 7.82
CA LEU A 21 -7.97 -0.14 7.98
C LEU A 21 -8.27 -1.00 6.74
N TRP A 22 -9.36 -0.71 6.02
CA TRP A 22 -9.71 -1.38 4.76
C TRP A 22 -8.88 -0.89 3.58
N PHE A 23 -8.49 0.38 3.55
CA PHE A 23 -7.66 0.94 2.49
C PHE A 23 -6.16 0.61 2.68
N ALA A 24 -5.69 0.41 3.90
CA ALA A 24 -4.31 0.03 4.22
C ALA A 24 -3.77 -1.17 3.41
N PRO A 25 -4.44 -2.33 3.33
CA PRO A 25 -3.95 -3.45 2.52
C PRO A 25 -3.98 -3.16 1.02
N LEU A 26 -4.94 -2.35 0.53
CA LEU A 26 -4.99 -1.95 -0.87
C LEU A 26 -3.82 -1.03 -1.23
N LEU A 27 -3.53 -0.06 -0.36
CA LEU A 27 -2.42 0.88 -0.52
C LEU A 27 -1.08 0.16 -0.62
N LEU A 28 -0.97 -1.01 0.02
CA LEU A 28 0.24 -1.84 0.04
C LEU A 28 0.32 -2.81 -1.13
N LEU A 29 -0.78 -3.48 -1.46
CA LEU A 29 -0.81 -4.50 -2.50
C LEU A 29 -0.71 -3.91 -3.90
N VAL A 30 -1.41 -2.80 -4.16
CA VAL A 30 -1.43 -2.16 -5.48
C VAL A 30 -0.02 -1.81 -5.97
N PRO A 31 0.79 -1.04 -5.23
CA PRO A 31 2.09 -0.64 -5.73
C PRO A 31 3.07 -1.83 -5.81
N ILE A 32 2.92 -2.87 -4.98
CA ILE A 32 3.67 -4.12 -5.15
C ILE A 32 3.31 -4.78 -6.49
N ILE A 33 2.02 -4.96 -6.78
CA ILE A 33 1.56 -5.58 -8.03
C ILE A 33 2.05 -4.77 -9.24
N VAL A 34 1.90 -3.44 -9.18
CA VAL A 34 2.36 -2.55 -10.26
C VAL A 34 3.87 -2.66 -10.44
N SER A 35 4.67 -2.68 -9.36
CA SER A 35 6.12 -2.85 -9.45
C SER A 35 6.52 -4.19 -10.10
N LEU A 36 5.81 -5.27 -9.78
CA LEU A 36 6.05 -6.59 -10.36
C LEU A 36 5.72 -6.62 -11.86
N ILE A 37 4.66 -5.92 -12.30
CA ILE A 37 4.32 -5.78 -13.73
C ILE A 37 5.46 -5.10 -14.48
N PHE A 38 5.98 -3.99 -13.95
CA PHE A 38 7.10 -3.27 -14.57
C PHE A 38 8.37 -4.12 -14.65
N LEU A 39 8.71 -4.83 -13.57
CA LEU A 39 9.85 -5.76 -13.56
C LEU A 39 9.66 -6.92 -14.54
N TRP A 40 8.43 -7.43 -14.68
CA TRP A 40 8.11 -8.49 -15.63
C TRP A 40 8.27 -8.02 -17.08
N GLU A 41 7.73 -6.85 -17.42
CA GLU A 41 7.86 -6.24 -18.75
C GLU A 41 9.33 -6.00 -19.10
N TRP A 42 10.11 -5.46 -18.17
CA TRP A 42 11.55 -5.33 -18.37
C TRP A 42 12.24 -6.69 -18.54
N TYR A 43 11.90 -7.70 -17.75
CA TYR A 43 12.52 -9.02 -17.89
C TYR A 43 12.22 -9.66 -19.24
N VAL A 44 10.96 -9.61 -19.69
CA VAL A 44 10.55 -10.21 -20.97
C VAL A 44 11.06 -9.42 -22.17
N LYS A 45 10.97 -8.10 -22.15
CA LYS A 45 11.25 -7.27 -23.33
C LYS A 45 12.58 -6.54 -23.28
N GLY A 46 13.01 -6.12 -22.10
CA GLY A 46 14.33 -5.55 -21.88
C GLY A 46 15.42 -6.61 -21.90
N PHE A 47 15.36 -7.57 -20.96
CA PHE A 47 16.43 -8.55 -20.76
C PHE A 47 16.43 -9.66 -21.82
N LYS A 48 15.29 -10.34 -22.08
CA LYS A 48 15.27 -11.45 -23.04
C LYS A 48 15.35 -11.02 -24.51
N ILE A 49 14.68 -9.92 -24.89
CA ILE A 49 14.66 -9.42 -26.27
C ILE A 49 15.81 -8.44 -26.53
N GLY A 50 16.45 -7.90 -25.48
CA GLY A 50 17.60 -7.00 -25.60
C GLY A 50 17.23 -5.55 -25.91
N SER A 51 15.98 -5.14 -25.66
CA SER A 51 15.54 -3.77 -25.97
C SER A 51 15.82 -2.79 -24.84
N LEU A 52 16.74 -1.86 -25.09
CA LEU A 52 17.12 -0.80 -24.13
C LEU A 52 15.95 0.14 -23.78
N SER A 53 14.90 0.20 -24.61
CA SER A 53 13.72 1.03 -24.34
C SER A 53 13.01 0.66 -23.04
N TYR A 54 13.19 -0.58 -22.56
CA TYR A 54 12.53 -1.08 -21.36
C TYR A 54 13.27 -0.74 -20.05
N ASN A 55 14.43 -0.09 -20.11
CA ASN A 55 15.19 0.28 -18.90
C ASN A 55 14.42 1.27 -18.00
N GLY A 56 13.47 2.03 -18.56
CA GLY A 56 12.58 2.88 -17.77
C GLY A 56 11.66 2.06 -16.86
N GLU A 57 11.16 0.94 -17.35
CA GLU A 57 10.30 0.00 -16.65
C GLU A 57 11.08 -0.67 -15.52
N LEU A 58 12.35 -1.03 -15.72
CA LEU A 58 13.22 -1.48 -14.64
C LEU A 58 13.33 -0.42 -13.54
N LEU A 59 13.65 0.81 -13.93
CA LEU A 59 13.85 1.91 -12.98
C LEU A 59 12.56 2.19 -12.18
N LEU A 60 11.42 2.29 -12.87
CA LEU A 60 10.12 2.51 -12.24
C LEU A 60 9.72 1.35 -11.33
N GLY A 61 9.91 0.11 -11.79
CA GLY A 61 9.63 -1.08 -11.00
C GLY A 61 10.46 -1.12 -9.72
N LEU A 62 11.76 -0.86 -9.80
CA LEU A 62 12.64 -0.80 -8.62
C LEU A 62 12.27 0.36 -7.69
N LEU A 63 11.98 1.54 -8.22
CA LEU A 63 11.63 2.71 -7.41
C LEU A 63 10.33 2.50 -6.64
N LEU A 64 9.32 1.92 -7.28
CA LEU A 64 8.07 1.54 -6.62
C LEU A 64 8.28 0.46 -5.55
N LEU A 65 9.10 -0.56 -5.85
CA LEU A 65 9.34 -1.66 -4.94
C LEU A 65 10.14 -1.21 -3.70
N VAL A 66 11.17 -0.39 -3.88
CA VAL A 66 11.94 0.22 -2.78
C VAL A 66 11.09 1.23 -2.00
N GLY A 67 10.31 2.06 -2.70
CA GLY A 67 9.38 2.99 -2.07
C GLY A 67 8.42 2.28 -1.12
N ASN A 68 7.75 1.22 -1.58
CA ASN A 68 6.88 0.41 -0.72
C ASN A 68 7.64 -0.20 0.45
N LEU A 69 8.83 -0.78 0.23
CA LEU A 69 9.62 -1.34 1.33
C LEU A 69 9.90 -0.31 2.44
N VAL A 70 10.23 0.92 2.06
CA VAL A 70 10.57 1.99 3.01
C VAL A 70 9.35 2.52 3.75
N PHE A 71 8.22 2.72 3.05
CA PHE A 71 7.05 3.38 3.62
C PHE A 71 5.98 2.41 4.15
N ASP A 72 5.76 1.29 3.47
CA ASP A 72 4.66 0.37 3.78
C ASP A 72 4.96 -0.59 4.93
N ILE A 73 6.22 -1.04 5.07
CA ILE A 73 6.65 -1.89 6.19
C ILE A 73 6.42 -1.21 7.55
N PRO A 74 6.89 0.03 7.80
CA PRO A 74 6.66 0.69 9.09
C PRO A 74 5.16 0.98 9.31
N PHE A 75 4.41 1.25 8.24
CA PHE A 75 2.96 1.45 8.31
C PHE A 75 2.19 0.18 8.74
N LEU A 76 2.51 -0.98 8.15
CA LEU A 76 1.95 -2.26 8.61
C LEU A 76 2.30 -2.55 10.07
N ARG A 77 3.51 -2.19 10.49
CA ARG A 77 3.97 -2.39 11.86
C ARG A 77 3.17 -1.53 12.84
N SER A 78 2.86 -0.28 12.50
CA SER A 78 2.04 0.60 13.35
C SER A 78 0.59 0.10 13.47
N ILE A 79 -0.02 -0.39 12.39
CA ILE A 79 -1.36 -0.99 12.42
C ILE A 79 -1.40 -2.24 13.31
N ARG A 80 -0.40 -3.13 13.21
CA ARG A 80 -0.33 -4.32 14.08
C ARG A 80 -0.20 -3.94 15.55
N MET A 81 0.53 -2.85 15.87
CA MET A 81 0.67 -2.38 17.25
C MET A 81 -0.64 -1.79 17.80
N LEU A 82 -1.41 -1.07 16.98
CA LEU A 82 -2.75 -0.57 17.34
C LEU A 82 -3.71 -1.73 17.67
N LYS A 83 -3.72 -2.78 16.84
CA LYS A 83 -4.56 -3.97 17.05
C LYS A 83 -4.24 -4.75 18.33
N LYS A 84 -3.01 -4.64 18.85
CA LYS A 84 -2.57 -5.31 20.09
C LYS A 84 -2.95 -4.55 21.36
N LYS A 85 -3.33 -3.28 21.22
CA LYS A 85 -3.61 -2.36 22.34
C LYS A 85 -5.11 -2.15 22.58
N GLN A 86 -5.94 -2.49 21.58
CA GLN A 86 -7.38 -2.76 21.75
C GLN A 86 -7.58 -4.21 22.17
#